data_AF-A0A086Q172-F1
#
_entry.id   AF-A0A086Q172-F1
#
_cell.length_a   1.000
_cell.length_b   1.000
_cell.length_c   1.000
_cell.angle_alpha   90.00
_cell.angle_beta   90.00
_cell.angle_gamma   90.00
#
_symmetry.space_group_name_H-M   'P 1'
#
loop_
_entity.id
_entity.type
_entity.pdbx_description
1 polymer ?
#
loop_
_entity_poly.entity_id
_entity_poly.type
_entity_poly.pdbx_seq_one_letter_code
_entity_poly.pdbx_strand_id
1 'polypeptide(L)'
;MSESRLRQEIRKLVTEQRQLNRRLQQQRRPPGELFSLDKPEASAPSLPQKRELDASSELPQLPVQTPLGNSAEVAADRVTYSFEGEEFQVEKRPKLEAPDEKTATRNRRMFGALAGHLQRAKRQLLMEQSTDLAHKQKQQEERVAQKLAMSQKNIAKIARLEWEERRQQEQLRLEEVSTELSNKENELM
;
A
#
# COMPACT_ATOMS: atom_id res chain seq x y z
N MET A 1 13.68 10.48 -36.47
CA MET A 1 12.46 9.84 -35.92
C MET A 1 11.26 10.59 -36.48
N SER A 2 10.31 9.93 -37.15
CA SER A 2 9.13 10.63 -37.68
C SER A 2 8.18 11.02 -36.54
N GLU A 3 7.60 12.23 -36.57
CA GLU A 3 6.67 12.71 -35.53
C GLU A 3 5.49 11.75 -35.29
N SER A 4 5.07 11.05 -36.34
CA SER A 4 4.04 10.01 -36.28
C SER A 4 4.44 8.85 -35.36
N ARG A 5 5.69 8.41 -35.40
CA ARG A 5 6.21 7.36 -34.51
C ARG A 5 6.32 7.85 -33.08
N LEU A 6 6.79 9.08 -32.88
CA LEU A 6 6.85 9.69 -31.54
C LEU A 6 5.46 9.78 -30.88
N ARG A 7 4.45 10.22 -31.63
CA ARG A 7 3.06 10.29 -31.13
C ARG A 7 2.49 8.89 -30.81
N GLN A 8 2.86 7.87 -31.56
CA GLN A 8 2.47 6.48 -31.27
C GLN A 8 3.18 5.95 -30.02
N GLU A 9 4.47 6.24 -29.86
CA GLU A 9 5.26 5.90 -28.68
C GLU A 9 4.66 6.54 -27.42
N ILE A 10 4.33 7.83 -27.48
CA ILE A 10 3.71 8.57 -26.36
C ILE A 10 2.37 7.92 -25.99
N ARG A 11 1.54 7.57 -26.98
CA ARG A 11 0.25 6.90 -26.70
C ARG A 11 0.46 5.55 -26.02
N LYS A 12 1.42 4.74 -26.50
CA LYS A 12 1.77 3.45 -25.87
C LYS A 12 2.23 3.65 -24.43
N LEU A 13 3.18 4.56 -24.19
CA LEU A 13 3.68 4.85 -22.85
C LEU A 13 2.59 5.36 -21.90
N VAL A 14 1.66 6.20 -22.37
CA VAL A 14 0.52 6.65 -21.57
C VAL A 14 -0.41 5.48 -21.21
N THR A 15 -0.65 4.55 -22.13
CA THR A 15 -1.46 3.35 -21.83
C THR A 15 -0.77 2.41 -20.84
N GLU A 16 0.54 2.20 -20.98
CA GLU A 16 1.33 1.40 -20.06
C GLU A 16 1.36 2.03 -18.66
N GLN A 17 1.57 3.34 -18.57
CA GLN A 17 1.55 4.06 -17.30
C GLN A 17 0.18 3.95 -16.59
N ARG A 18 -0.93 4.03 -17.34
CA ARG A 18 -2.27 3.81 -16.78
C ARG A 18 -2.45 2.39 -16.26
N GLN A 19 -1.96 1.38 -16.98
CA GLN A 19 -2.03 -0.01 -16.53
C GLN A 19 -1.18 -0.26 -15.28
N LEU A 20 0.02 0.30 -15.23
CA LEU A 20 0.90 0.20 -14.06
C LEU A 20 0.28 0.89 -12.84
N ASN A 21 -0.31 2.07 -13.01
CA ASN A 21 -1.03 2.76 -11.94
C ASN A 21 -2.23 1.94 -11.43
N ARG A 22 -2.99 1.30 -12.32
CA ARG A 22 -4.08 0.39 -11.91
C ARG A 22 -3.57 -0.80 -11.09
N ARG A 23 -2.48 -1.43 -11.51
CA ARG A 23 -1.86 -2.55 -10.76
C ARG A 23 -1.35 -2.10 -9.39
N LEU A 24 -0.75 -0.91 -9.31
CA LEU A 24 -0.22 -0.37 -8.07
C LEU A 24 -1.34 0.01 -7.09
N GLN A 25 -2.47 0.51 -7.60
CA GLN A 25 -3.68 0.72 -6.80
C GLN A 25 -4.32 -0.58 -6.31
N GLN A 26 -4.31 -1.63 -7.14
CA GLN A 26 -4.78 -2.97 -6.73
C GLN A 26 -3.91 -3.58 -5.64
N GLN A 27 -2.59 -3.34 -5.64
CA GLN A 27 -1.69 -3.80 -4.57
C GLN A 27 -1.82 -2.99 -3.28
N ARG A 28 -2.32 -1.75 -3.34
CA ARG A 28 -2.53 -0.88 -2.17
C ARG A 28 -3.90 -1.03 -1.51
N ARG A 29 -4.85 -1.74 -2.12
CA ARG A 29 -6.15 -2.00 -1.49
C ARG A 29 -6.04 -3.24 -0.57
N PRO A 30 -6.45 -3.15 0.70
CA PRO A 30 -6.57 -4.33 1.54
C PRO A 30 -7.60 -5.30 0.93
N PRO A 31 -7.41 -6.62 1.07
CA PRO A 31 -8.32 -7.61 0.51
C PRO A 31 -9.62 -7.56 1.31
N GLY A 32 -10.62 -6.83 0.83
CA GLY A 32 -11.91 -6.71 1.52
C GLY A 32 -12.95 -5.78 0.91
N GLU A 33 -12.57 -4.77 0.12
CA GLU A 33 -13.56 -3.87 -0.48
C GLU A 33 -13.92 -4.29 -1.91
N LEU A 34 -14.95 -5.12 -1.98
CA LEU A 34 -15.69 -5.41 -3.19
C LEU A 34 -16.47 -4.15 -3.64
N PHE A 35 -16.21 -3.75 -4.88
CA PHE A 35 -17.04 -2.93 -5.76
C PHE A 35 -17.52 -1.53 -5.29
N SER A 36 -17.01 -0.52 -5.98
CA SER A 36 -17.83 0.61 -6.45
C SER A 36 -17.26 1.06 -7.80
N LEU A 37 -17.58 0.28 -8.83
CA LEU A 37 -17.59 0.76 -10.21
C LEU A 37 -19.07 0.89 -10.58
N ASP A 38 -19.65 2.04 -10.26
CA ASP A 38 -20.66 2.70 -11.10
C ASP A 38 -21.06 4.03 -10.45
N LYS A 39 -20.52 5.12 -11.00
CA LYS A 39 -21.25 6.39 -11.07
C LYS A 39 -20.75 7.18 -12.28
N PRO A 40 -21.58 7.37 -13.32
CA PRO A 40 -21.36 8.41 -14.30
C PRO A 40 -21.85 9.76 -13.72
N GLU A 41 -21.54 10.83 -14.44
CA GLU A 41 -21.90 12.24 -14.18
C GLU A 41 -20.90 13.10 -13.40
N ALA A 42 -20.18 13.88 -14.20
CA ALA A 42 -20.18 15.35 -14.15
C ALA A 42 -20.58 15.99 -12.81
N SER A 43 -19.62 16.63 -12.15
CA SER A 43 -19.53 18.08 -12.06
C SER A 43 -18.42 18.45 -11.07
N ALA A 44 -17.73 19.55 -11.35
CA ALA A 44 -16.60 20.06 -10.58
C ALA A 44 -16.93 20.29 -9.09
N PRO A 45 -15.91 20.39 -8.23
CA PRO A 45 -16.04 21.27 -7.08
C PRO A 45 -14.88 22.26 -6.95
N SER A 46 -15.29 23.51 -6.91
CA SER A 46 -14.60 24.69 -6.41
C SER A 46 -14.22 24.60 -4.92
N LEU A 47 -13.25 25.43 -4.54
CA LEU A 47 -12.68 25.69 -3.22
C LEU A 47 -13.70 26.15 -2.12
N PRO A 48 -13.27 26.26 -0.84
CA PRO A 48 -14.01 25.88 0.37
C PRO A 48 -14.58 27.08 1.15
N GLN A 49 -15.61 26.85 1.97
CA GLN A 49 -15.97 27.79 3.05
C GLN A 49 -16.56 27.09 4.30
N LYS A 50 -15.84 27.32 5.41
CA LYS A 50 -16.31 27.79 6.74
C LYS A 50 -17.61 27.24 7.35
N ARG A 51 -17.47 26.67 8.55
CA ARG A 51 -18.18 26.99 9.83
C ARG A 51 -17.71 25.96 10.88
N GLU A 52 -16.86 26.35 11.83
CA GLU A 52 -17.14 26.98 13.13
C GLU A 52 -17.90 26.10 14.14
N LEU A 53 -17.38 26.16 15.36
CA LEU A 53 -17.57 25.33 16.55
C LEU A 53 -18.92 25.58 17.26
N ASP A 54 -19.44 24.55 17.93
CA ASP A 54 -19.70 24.50 19.39
C ASP A 54 -20.67 23.32 19.68
N ALA A 55 -20.25 22.28 20.41
CA ALA A 55 -20.15 22.14 21.87
C ALA A 55 -21.44 21.62 22.52
N SER A 56 -21.43 20.34 22.91
CA SER A 56 -22.07 19.71 24.10
C SER A 56 -21.83 18.19 24.02
N SER A 57 -20.91 17.64 24.81
CA SER A 57 -21.21 16.93 26.07
C SER A 57 -22.26 15.83 25.92
N GLU A 58 -21.83 14.56 25.89
CA GLU A 58 -22.32 13.49 26.77
C GLU A 58 -21.64 12.14 26.48
N LEU A 59 -21.35 11.39 27.55
CA LEU A 59 -20.71 10.07 27.60
C LEU A 59 -21.54 8.99 26.88
N PRO A 60 -20.93 7.94 26.29
CA PRO A 60 -21.68 6.85 25.71
C PRO A 60 -22.09 5.82 26.77
N GLN A 61 -23.40 5.70 27.01
CA GLN A 61 -24.01 4.50 27.58
C GLN A 61 -24.21 3.44 26.48
N LEU A 62 -23.74 2.23 26.74
CA LEU A 62 -24.08 1.02 25.97
C LEU A 62 -25.60 0.78 26.00
N PRO A 63 -26.15 0.18 24.94
CA PRO A 63 -26.78 -1.10 25.17
C PRO A 63 -26.42 -2.15 24.12
N VAL A 64 -26.11 -3.33 24.65
CA VAL A 64 -26.10 -4.62 23.97
C VAL A 64 -27.50 -4.89 23.42
N GLN A 65 -27.60 -5.26 22.14
CA GLN A 65 -28.62 -6.17 21.62
C GLN A 65 -28.24 -6.66 20.21
N THR A 66 -27.94 -7.96 20.13
CA THR A 66 -27.91 -8.75 18.90
C THR A 66 -29.30 -8.81 18.26
N PRO A 67 -29.39 -8.89 16.92
CA PRO A 67 -30.00 -10.10 16.39
C PRO A 67 -29.30 -10.66 15.14
N LEU A 68 -29.24 -11.99 15.14
CA LEU A 68 -28.97 -12.86 14.00
C LEU A 68 -30.18 -12.80 13.05
N GLY A 69 -29.97 -12.75 11.73
CA GLY A 69 -31.07 -12.79 10.77
C GLY A 69 -30.66 -12.84 9.30
N ASN A 70 -30.37 -14.06 8.84
CA ASN A 70 -30.61 -14.62 7.50
C ASN A 70 -29.90 -14.00 6.27
N SER A 71 -28.91 -14.75 5.80
CA SER A 71 -28.38 -14.69 4.44
C SER A 71 -29.09 -15.71 3.54
N ALA A 72 -29.46 -15.27 2.34
CA ALA A 72 -29.81 -16.09 1.18
C ALA A 72 -29.42 -15.22 -0.04
N GLU A 73 -28.65 -15.60 -1.05
CA GLU A 73 -27.89 -16.79 -1.44
C GLU A 73 -26.78 -16.28 -2.38
N VAL A 74 -25.57 -16.83 -2.32
CA VAL A 74 -24.64 -16.80 -3.48
C VAL A 74 -24.01 -18.17 -3.62
N ALA A 75 -24.36 -18.83 -4.70
CA ALA A 75 -23.78 -20.08 -5.17
C ALA A 75 -22.37 -19.85 -5.72
N ALA A 76 -21.37 -20.40 -5.04
CA ALA A 76 -20.06 -20.71 -5.60
C ALA A 76 -19.42 -21.80 -4.74
N ASP A 77 -19.24 -22.98 -5.36
CA ASP A 77 -18.53 -24.19 -4.92
C ASP A 77 -17.67 -24.05 -3.65
N ARG A 78 -18.33 -24.08 -2.49
CA ARG A 78 -17.73 -24.62 -1.29
C ARG A 78 -18.21 -26.05 -1.22
N VAL A 79 -17.28 -26.99 -1.10
CA VAL A 79 -17.61 -28.32 -0.59
C VAL A 79 -18.15 -28.10 0.82
N THR A 80 -19.47 -27.97 0.90
CA THR A 80 -20.21 -27.95 2.14
C THR A 80 -20.17 -29.39 2.63
N TYR A 81 -19.32 -29.66 3.63
CA TYR A 81 -19.50 -30.87 4.41
C TYR A 81 -20.84 -30.72 5.14
N SER A 82 -21.88 -31.28 4.55
CA SER A 82 -23.19 -31.42 5.18
C SER A 82 -23.05 -32.43 6.30
N PHE A 83 -22.98 -31.92 7.53
CA PHE A 83 -23.00 -32.70 8.76
C PHE A 83 -24.43 -33.16 9.11
N GLU A 84 -25.21 -33.51 8.08
CA GLU A 84 -26.64 -33.86 8.17
C GLU A 84 -26.88 -35.36 7.93
N GLY A 85 -25.83 -36.17 7.91
CA GLY A 85 -25.92 -37.63 7.81
C GLY A 85 -25.09 -38.30 8.90
N GLU A 86 -25.75 -39.13 9.70
CA GLU A 86 -25.27 -39.84 10.89
C GLU A 86 -24.89 -38.93 12.06
N GLU A 87 -25.77 -38.94 13.07
CA GLU A 87 -25.50 -38.46 14.41
C GLU A 87 -24.07 -38.81 14.79
N PHE A 88 -23.21 -37.80 14.86
CA PHE A 88 -21.87 -37.95 15.38
C PHE A 88 -22.05 -38.32 16.85
N GLN A 89 -22.12 -39.62 17.14
CA GLN A 89 -22.10 -40.15 18.48
C GLN A 89 -20.71 -39.85 19.01
N VAL A 90 -20.56 -38.64 19.54
CA VAL A 90 -19.44 -38.31 20.41
C VAL A 90 -19.63 -39.23 21.60
N GLU A 91 -18.99 -40.40 21.57
CA GLU A 91 -18.89 -41.29 22.71
C GLU A 91 -18.56 -40.41 23.91
N LYS A 92 -19.50 -40.33 24.85
CA LYS A 92 -19.37 -39.49 26.02
C LYS A 92 -18.11 -39.95 26.71
N ARG A 93 -17.06 -39.11 26.67
CA ARG A 93 -15.79 -39.39 27.32
C ARG A 93 -16.09 -39.97 28.70
N PRO A 94 -15.51 -41.12 29.07
CA PRO A 94 -15.74 -41.68 30.39
C PRO A 94 -15.52 -40.57 31.41
N LYS A 95 -16.52 -40.34 32.27
CA LYS A 95 -16.45 -39.35 33.33
C LYS A 95 -15.35 -39.83 34.27
N LEU A 96 -14.12 -39.37 34.02
CA LEU A 96 -13.00 -39.56 34.92
C LEU A 96 -13.46 -39.03 36.28
N GLU A 97 -13.46 -39.90 37.29
CA GLU A 97 -13.73 -39.51 38.66
C GLU A 97 -12.84 -38.31 39.00
N ALA A 98 -13.38 -37.38 39.80
CA ALA A 98 -12.66 -36.18 40.18
C ALA A 98 -11.30 -36.60 40.76
N PRO A 99 -10.18 -36.18 40.15
CA PRO A 99 -8.87 -36.63 40.59
C PRO A 99 -8.66 -36.18 42.03
N ASP A 100 -8.10 -37.07 42.87
CA ASP A 100 -7.69 -36.75 44.24
C ASP A 100 -7.04 -35.36 44.31
N GLU A 101 -7.29 -34.59 45.37
CA GLU A 101 -6.83 -33.19 45.49
C GLU A 101 -5.31 -33.02 45.24
N LYS A 102 -4.52 -34.03 45.61
CA LYS A 102 -3.07 -34.08 45.35
C LYS A 102 -2.76 -34.18 43.85
N THR A 103 -3.50 -35.00 43.12
CA THR A 103 -3.38 -35.18 41.67
C THR A 103 -3.88 -33.95 40.92
N ALA A 104 -4.98 -33.34 41.37
CA ALA A 104 -5.49 -32.08 40.82
C ALA A 104 -4.47 -30.93 40.98
N THR A 105 -3.83 -30.84 42.15
CA THR A 105 -2.79 -29.83 42.43
C THR A 105 -1.54 -30.05 41.57
N ARG A 106 -1.10 -31.30 41.43
CA ARG A 106 0.01 -31.66 40.53
C ARG A 106 -0.31 -31.30 39.08
N ASN A 107 -1.48 -31.66 38.59
CA ASN A 107 -1.92 -31.36 37.23
C ASN A 107 -2.00 -29.85 36.99
N ARG A 108 -2.56 -29.09 37.94
CA ARG A 108 -2.62 -27.63 37.85
C ARG A 108 -1.22 -27.00 37.74
N ARG A 109 -0.23 -27.51 38.47
CA ARG A 109 1.16 -27.04 38.35
C ARG A 109 1.78 -27.39 37.01
N MET A 110 1.60 -28.63 36.54
CA MET A 110 2.14 -29.09 35.25
C MET A 110 1.54 -28.33 34.07
N PHE A 111 0.21 -28.25 34.01
CA PHE A 111 -0.49 -27.52 32.95
C PHE A 111 -0.33 -26.00 33.09
N GLY A 112 -0.19 -25.47 34.30
CA GLY A 112 0.12 -24.06 34.54
C GLY A 112 1.50 -23.69 34.00
N ALA A 113 2.52 -24.51 34.25
CA ALA A 113 3.86 -24.32 33.70
C ALA A 113 3.84 -24.39 32.16
N LEU A 114 3.14 -25.38 31.60
CA LEU A 114 2.98 -25.51 30.15
C LEU A 114 2.27 -24.30 29.52
N ALA A 115 1.15 -23.86 30.10
CA ALA A 115 0.42 -22.68 29.65
C ALA A 115 1.29 -21.41 29.71
N GLY A 116 2.12 -21.28 30.75
CA GLY A 116 3.10 -20.20 30.87
C GLY A 116 4.14 -20.21 29.74
N HIS A 117 4.70 -21.38 29.42
CA HIS A 117 5.63 -21.52 28.30
C HIS A 117 4.97 -21.21 26.94
N LEU A 118 3.74 -21.71 26.71
CA LEU A 118 2.99 -21.43 25.48
C LEU A 118 2.69 -19.94 25.32
N GLN A 119 2.30 -19.26 26.40
CA GLN A 119 2.08 -17.80 26.37
C GLN A 119 3.36 -17.03 26.08
N ARG A 120 4.51 -17.48 26.65
CA ARG A 120 5.80 -16.85 26.38
C ARG A 120 6.24 -17.06 24.92
N ALA A 121 6.10 -18.27 24.39
CA ALA A 121 6.38 -18.58 22.99
C ALA A 121 5.48 -17.76 22.04
N LYS A 122 4.19 -17.61 22.35
CA LYS A 122 3.28 -16.76 21.60
C LYS A 122 3.73 -15.30 21.58
N ARG A 123 4.16 -14.76 22.73
CA ARG A 123 4.70 -13.38 22.80
C ARG A 123 5.98 -13.22 22.00
N GLN A 124 6.90 -14.18 22.09
CA GLN A 124 8.14 -14.18 21.31
C GLN A 124 7.85 -14.19 19.80
N LEU A 125 6.95 -15.07 19.34
CA LEU A 125 6.55 -15.14 17.94
C LEU A 125 5.93 -13.82 17.44
N LEU A 126 5.10 -13.15 18.25
CA LEU A 126 4.55 -11.84 17.89
C LEU A 126 5.64 -10.76 17.81
N MET A 127 6.62 -10.80 18.71
CA MET A 127 7.76 -9.89 18.67
C MET A 127 8.62 -10.13 17.43
N GLU A 128 8.97 -11.38 17.13
CA GLU A 128 9.74 -11.77 15.93
C GLU A 128 9.01 -11.35 14.65
N GLN A 129 7.69 -11.56 14.58
CA GLN A 129 6.88 -11.09 13.46
C GLN A 129 6.95 -9.56 13.31
N SER A 130 6.87 -8.83 14.42
CA SER A 130 6.97 -7.37 14.38
C SER A 130 8.36 -6.90 13.94
N THR A 131 9.43 -7.57 14.39
CA THR A 131 10.81 -7.24 14.01
C THR A 131 11.11 -7.61 12.57
N ASP A 132 10.61 -8.74 12.08
CA ASP A 132 10.77 -9.19 10.69
C ASP A 132 10.03 -8.26 9.72
N LEU A 133 8.81 -7.84 10.08
CA LEU A 133 8.07 -6.85 9.32
C LEU A 133 8.81 -5.51 9.31
N ALA A 134 9.29 -5.05 10.46
CA ALA A 134 10.08 -3.82 10.55
C ALA A 134 11.37 -3.90 9.72
N HIS A 135 12.06 -5.04 9.73
CA HIS A 135 13.25 -5.25 8.93
C HIS A 135 12.91 -5.21 7.43
N LYS A 136 11.83 -5.87 7.00
CA LYS A 136 11.38 -5.84 5.60
C LYS A 136 11.00 -4.43 5.16
N GLN A 137 10.31 -3.67 6.01
CA GLN A 137 9.98 -2.26 5.75
C GLN A 137 11.26 -1.42 5.61
N LYS A 138 12.20 -1.53 6.54
CA LYS A 138 13.48 -0.83 6.47
C LYS A 138 14.26 -1.15 5.19
N GLN A 139 14.33 -2.41 4.78
CA GLN A 139 14.96 -2.79 3.51
C GLN A 139 14.25 -2.18 2.29
N GLN A 140 12.92 -2.10 2.32
CA GLN A 140 12.15 -1.46 1.25
C GLN A 140 12.41 0.05 1.21
N GLU A 141 12.44 0.71 2.37
CA GLU A 141 12.78 2.13 2.50
C GLU A 141 14.19 2.42 1.99
N GLU A 142 15.19 1.61 2.35
CA GLU A 142 16.55 1.73 1.86
C GLU A 142 16.63 1.61 0.33
N ARG A 143 15.91 0.64 -0.27
CA ARG A 143 15.85 0.50 -1.74
C ARG A 143 15.20 1.70 -2.41
N VAL A 144 14.14 2.24 -1.82
CA VAL A 144 13.47 3.45 -2.33
C VAL A 144 14.41 4.66 -2.22
N ALA A 145 15.06 4.84 -1.07
CA ALA A 145 16.03 5.91 -0.84
C ALA A 145 17.21 5.85 -1.83
N GLN A 146 17.75 4.66 -2.08
CA GLN A 146 18.81 4.46 -3.09
C GLN A 146 18.34 4.86 -4.49
N LYS A 147 17.13 4.45 -4.91
CA LYS A 147 16.56 4.81 -6.21
C LYS A 147 16.33 6.32 -6.32
N LEU A 148 15.83 6.96 -5.27
CA LEU A 148 15.65 8.41 -5.22
C LEU A 148 16.99 9.14 -5.31
N ALA A 149 18.00 8.71 -4.57
CA ALA A 149 19.34 9.30 -4.62
C ALA A 149 19.97 9.16 -6.03
N MET A 150 19.82 7.99 -6.67
CA MET A 150 20.27 7.80 -8.06
C MET A 150 19.52 8.69 -9.04
N SER A 151 18.19 8.80 -8.89
CA SER A 151 17.37 9.70 -9.72
C SER A 151 17.78 11.16 -9.56
N GLN A 152 18.00 11.62 -8.32
CA GLN A 152 18.46 12.99 -8.04
C GLN A 152 19.83 13.27 -8.67
N LYS A 153 20.78 12.34 -8.56
CA LYS A 153 22.09 12.45 -9.21
C LYS A 153 21.96 12.54 -10.73
N ASN A 154 21.07 11.74 -11.33
CA ASN A 154 20.82 11.77 -12.77
C ASN A 154 20.21 13.10 -13.21
N ILE A 155 19.23 13.62 -12.47
CA ILE A 155 18.62 14.93 -12.75
C ILE A 155 19.67 16.04 -12.67
N ALA A 156 20.49 16.04 -11.62
CA ALA A 156 21.56 17.02 -11.49
C ALA A 156 22.59 16.93 -12.63
N LYS A 157 22.90 15.72 -13.10
CA LYS A 157 23.79 15.51 -14.25
C LYS A 157 23.17 16.07 -15.54
N ILE A 158 21.89 15.79 -15.79
CA ILE A 158 21.19 16.30 -16.96
C ILE A 158 21.15 17.84 -16.93
N ALA A 159 20.77 18.43 -15.80
CA ALA A 159 20.73 19.89 -15.67
C ALA A 159 22.10 20.55 -15.91
N ARG A 160 23.20 19.91 -15.51
CA ARG A 160 24.55 20.38 -15.81
C ARG A 160 24.86 20.32 -17.31
N LEU A 161 24.55 19.19 -17.96
CA LEU A 161 24.76 19.03 -19.39
C LEU A 161 23.92 20.03 -20.20
N GLU A 162 22.64 20.20 -19.86
CA GLU A 162 21.76 21.17 -20.53
C GLU A 162 22.28 22.61 -20.38
N TRP A 163 22.85 22.94 -19.22
CA TRP A 163 23.43 24.26 -19.01
C TRP A 163 24.74 24.46 -19.79
N GLU A 164 25.59 23.44 -19.85
CA GLU A 164 26.80 23.46 -20.69
C GLU A 164 26.46 23.59 -22.17
N GLU A 165 25.48 22.83 -22.66
CA GLU A 165 24.98 22.90 -24.04
C GLU A 165 24.42 24.29 -24.37
N ARG A 166 23.59 24.88 -23.50
CA ARG A 166 23.06 26.23 -23.71
C ARG A 166 24.16 27.26 -23.76
N ARG A 167 25.14 27.17 -22.85
CA ARG A 167 26.28 28.09 -22.84
C ARG A 167 27.10 27.98 -24.13
N GLN A 168 27.36 26.77 -24.62
CA GLN A 168 28.07 26.57 -25.89
C GLN A 168 27.28 27.14 -27.07
N GLN A 169 25.96 26.93 -27.11
CA GLN A 169 25.11 27.51 -28.14
C GLN A 169 25.10 29.05 -28.10
N GLU A 170 25.06 29.64 -26.92
CA GLU A 170 25.15 31.09 -26.74
C GLU A 170 26.51 31.63 -27.17
N GLN A 171 27.60 30.94 -26.86
CA GLN A 171 28.94 31.30 -27.33
C GLN A 171 29.03 31.29 -28.86
N LEU A 172 28.58 30.21 -29.50
CA LEU A 172 28.55 30.13 -30.96
C LEU A 172 27.70 31.25 -31.59
N ARG A 173 26.53 31.55 -31.02
CA ARG A 173 25.70 32.68 -31.49
C ARG A 173 26.39 34.03 -31.32
N LEU A 174 27.08 34.25 -30.20
CA LEU A 174 27.83 35.48 -29.98
C LEU A 174 29.00 35.60 -30.96
N GLU A 175 29.69 34.50 -31.25
CA GLU A 175 30.73 34.44 -32.28
C GLU A 175 30.14 34.78 -33.66
N GLU A 176 29.03 34.14 -34.07
CA GLU A 176 28.33 34.45 -35.32
C GLU A 176 27.98 35.95 -35.41
N VAL A 177 27.31 36.51 -34.40
CA VAL A 177 26.97 37.94 -34.36
C VAL A 177 28.22 38.83 -34.41
N SER A 178 29.31 38.45 -33.73
CA SER A 178 30.55 39.22 -33.76
C SER A 178 31.20 39.22 -35.15
N THR A 179 31.16 38.10 -35.87
CA THR A 179 31.67 38.01 -37.24
C THR A 179 30.81 38.81 -38.20
N GLU A 180 29.48 38.79 -38.04
CA GLU A 180 28.57 39.62 -38.84
C GLU A 180 28.79 41.12 -38.61
N LEU A 181 29.03 41.54 -37.37
CA LEU A 181 29.36 42.93 -37.05
C LEU A 181 30.70 43.34 -37.67
N SER A 182 31.73 42.50 -37.56
CA SER A 182 33.04 42.77 -38.17
C SER A 182 32.95 42.85 -39.70
N ASN A 183 32.16 41.99 -40.34
CA ASN A 183 31.93 42.04 -41.78
C ASN A 183 31.20 43.34 -42.18
N LYS A 184 30.15 43.73 -41.46
CA LYS A 184 29.45 45.00 -41.71
C LYS A 184 30.32 46.22 -41.48
N GLU A 185 31.20 46.19 -40.47
CA GLU A 185 32.17 47.26 -40.23
C GLU A 185 33.15 47.38 -41.41
N ASN A 186 33.65 46.26 -41.93
CA ASN A 186 34.51 46.26 -43.13
C ASN A 186 33.77 46.71 -44.39
N GLU A 187 32.47 46.44 -44.53
CA GLU A 187 31.65 46.93 -45.67
C GLU A 187 31.40 48.44 -45.64
N LEU A 188 31.44 49.05 -44.44
CA LEU A 188 31.23 50.49 -44.25
C LEU A 188 32.50 51.33 -44.38
N MET A 189 33.68 50.70 -44.31
CA MET A 189 35.00 51.32 -44.46
C MET A 189 35.49 51.31 -45.91
#